data_AF-A0A496V8Z7-F1
#
_entry.id   AF-A0A496V8Z7-F1
#
_cell.length_a   1.000
_cell.length_b   1.000
_cell.length_c   1.000
_cell.angle_alpha   90.00
_cell.angle_beta   90.00
_cell.angle_gamma   90.00
#
_symmetry.space_group_name_H-M   'P 1'
#
loop_
_entity.id
_entity.type
_entity.pdbx_description
1 polymer ?
#
loop_
_entity_poly.entity_id
_entity_poly.type
_entity_poly.pdbx_seq_one_letter_code
_entity_poly.pdbx_strand_id
1 'polypeptide(L)'
;MNEALNTDTLISQLLKGDAQLSDEQHDAFLTKDRQLYATLLRLPNLLPETAVAIIQRLLAVTETTPGNHVEKTQRLQEDKLIVEVLPHLPVATVLQGFSKLVERRVNNQRTSGWIRAYIFGAPQLESWAVTHRRALRKLTCHALGNPVTLTCLHKFAQDEKNEKDEKTTAYLRHYVLRYAKKMPR
;
A
#
# COMPACT_ATOMS: atom_id res chain seq x y z
N MET A 1 0.65 37.19 6.36
CA MET A 1 1.27 36.71 7.61
C MET A 1 0.17 36.13 8.49
N ASN A 2 0.10 34.81 8.63
CA ASN A 2 -0.43 34.06 9.78
C ASN A 2 -0.76 32.63 9.34
N GLU A 3 0.21 31.74 9.56
CA GLU A 3 0.04 30.36 9.98
C GLU A 3 1.44 29.75 9.97
N ALA A 4 2.26 30.19 10.92
CA ALA A 4 3.27 29.28 11.42
C ALA A 4 2.47 28.14 12.06
N LEU A 5 2.20 27.10 11.25
CA LEU A 5 1.69 25.82 11.71
C LEU A 5 2.37 25.55 13.05
N ASN A 6 1.61 25.51 14.13
CA ASN A 6 2.13 25.29 15.47
C ASN A 6 2.61 23.85 15.55
N THR A 7 3.77 23.61 14.92
CA THR A 7 4.27 22.30 14.52
C THR A 7 4.54 21.47 15.76
N ASP A 8 4.98 22.11 16.84
CA ASP A 8 5.20 21.51 18.15
C ASP A 8 3.89 21.03 18.79
N THR A 9 2.81 21.80 18.64
CA THR A 9 1.48 21.39 19.13
C THR A 9 0.95 20.21 18.33
N LEU A 10 1.12 20.22 17.00
CA LEU A 10 0.69 19.13 16.13
C LEU A 10 1.50 17.84 16.36
N ILE A 11 2.82 17.94 16.50
CA ILE A 11 3.69 16.81 16.86
C ILE A 11 3.28 16.25 18.22
N SER A 12 3.00 17.11 19.20
CA SER A 12 2.54 16.69 20.53
C SER A 12 1.21 15.96 20.47
N GLN A 13 0.28 16.36 19.60
CA GLN A 13 -1.00 15.66 19.42
C GLN A 13 -0.83 14.34 18.67
N LEU A 14 0.05 14.28 17.66
CA LEU A 14 0.39 13.04 16.96
C LEU A 14 1.03 12.01 17.91
N LEU A 15 1.88 12.47 18.83
CA LEU A 15 2.49 11.62 19.87
C LEU A 15 1.44 11.04 20.83
N LYS A 16 0.40 11.81 21.14
CA LYS A 16 -0.72 11.38 22.00
C LYS A 16 -1.73 10.48 21.28
N GLY A 17 -1.73 10.49 19.94
CA GLY A 17 -2.66 9.72 19.12
C GLY A 17 -4.03 10.36 18.92
N ASP A 18 -4.17 11.64 19.28
CA ASP A 18 -5.44 12.36 19.25
C ASP A 18 -5.65 13.17 17.96
N ALA A 19 -4.60 13.32 17.14
CA ALA A 19 -4.65 14.15 15.94
C ALA A 19 -4.77 13.32 14.66
N GLN A 20 -5.74 13.71 13.84
CA GLN A 20 -5.79 13.39 12.42
C GLN A 20 -5.21 14.57 11.64
N LEU A 21 -4.29 14.28 10.72
CA LEU A 21 -3.74 15.31 9.83
C LEU A 21 -4.73 15.62 8.70
N SER A 22 -4.89 16.91 8.39
CA SER A 22 -5.59 17.32 7.17
C SER A 22 -4.76 16.97 5.92
N ASP A 23 -5.40 17.02 4.76
CA ASP A 23 -4.71 16.74 3.50
C ASP A 23 -3.60 17.77 3.22
N GLU A 24 -3.84 19.04 3.54
CA GLU A 24 -2.87 20.14 3.42
C GLU A 24 -1.69 19.96 4.37
N GLN A 25 -1.94 19.51 5.61
CA GLN A 25 -0.88 19.26 6.59
C GLN A 25 0.03 18.13 6.13
N HIS A 26 -0.54 17.03 5.63
CA HIS A 26 0.24 15.94 5.08
C HIS A 26 1.11 16.40 3.90
N ASP A 27 0.55 17.17 2.97
CA ASP A 27 1.29 17.64 1.80
C ASP A 27 2.37 18.66 2.18
N ALA A 28 2.12 19.50 3.19
CA ALA A 28 3.10 20.43 3.75
C ALA A 28 4.28 19.69 4.40
N PHE A 29 4.04 18.68 5.24
CA PHE A 29 5.11 17.88 5.85
C PHE A 29 5.92 17.13 4.80
N LEU A 30 5.24 16.50 3.84
CA LEU A 30 5.87 15.75 2.76
C LEU A 30 6.80 16.63 1.92
N THR A 31 6.39 17.87 1.64
CA THR A 31 7.17 18.84 0.86
C THR A 31 8.34 19.40 1.67
N LYS A 32 8.16 19.62 2.98
CA LYS A 32 9.18 20.17 3.86
C LYS A 32 10.33 19.17 4.10
N ASP A 33 9.99 17.97 4.51
CA ASP A 33 10.96 16.89 4.74
C ASP A 33 10.26 15.53 4.63
N ARG A 34 10.46 14.88 3.49
CA ARG A 34 9.89 13.57 3.18
C ARG A 34 10.39 12.48 4.12
N GLN A 35 11.65 12.55 4.57
CA GLN A 35 12.21 11.55 5.47
C GLN A 35 11.59 11.69 6.86
N LEU A 36 11.51 12.91 7.38
CA LEU A 36 10.81 13.20 8.63
C LEU A 36 9.34 12.78 8.55
N TYR A 37 8.66 13.11 7.47
CA TYR A 37 7.27 12.70 7.23
C TYR A 37 7.11 11.17 7.23
N ALA A 38 8.01 10.44 6.58
CA ALA A 38 7.99 8.98 6.62
C ALA A 38 8.22 8.42 8.04
N THR A 39 9.10 9.04 8.83
CA THR A 39 9.36 8.60 10.22
C THR A 39 8.16 8.77 11.15
N LEU A 40 7.15 9.56 10.79
CA LEU A 40 5.89 9.64 11.54
C LEU A 40 5.20 8.27 11.65
N LEU A 41 5.43 7.36 10.69
CA LEU A 41 4.94 5.98 10.76
C LEU A 41 5.41 5.22 12.01
N ARG A 42 6.49 5.66 12.67
CA ARG A 42 7.01 5.03 13.90
C ARG A 42 6.34 5.53 15.18
N LEU A 43 5.41 6.47 15.09
CA LEU A 43 4.74 6.98 16.28
C LEU A 43 3.83 5.89 16.88
N PRO A 44 3.94 5.61 18.20
CA PRO A 44 3.30 4.45 18.82
C PRO A 44 1.77 4.52 18.83
N ASN A 45 1.21 5.74 18.87
CA ASN A 45 -0.23 5.97 18.93
C ASN A 45 -0.77 6.56 17.62
N LEU A 46 -0.10 6.32 16.49
CA LEU A 46 -0.55 6.88 15.22
C LEU A 46 -1.90 6.28 14.81
N LEU A 47 -2.89 7.13 14.59
CA LEU A 47 -4.21 6.71 14.11
C LEU A 47 -4.08 5.95 12.78
N PRO A 48 -4.78 4.81 12.59
CA PRO A 48 -4.68 4.02 11.37
C PRO A 48 -4.96 4.80 10.09
N GLU A 49 -5.91 5.72 10.12
CA GLU A 49 -6.27 6.60 9.00
C GLU A 49 -5.10 7.50 8.61
N THR A 50 -4.38 8.02 9.60
CA THR A 50 -3.20 8.88 9.41
C THR A 50 -2.03 8.07 8.88
N ALA A 51 -1.81 6.86 9.43
CA ALA A 51 -0.79 5.93 8.93
C ALA A 51 -1.02 5.58 7.46
N VAL A 52 -2.25 5.19 7.09
CA VAL A 52 -2.62 4.91 5.70
C VAL A 52 -2.44 6.14 4.82
N ALA A 53 -2.83 7.32 5.28
CA ALA A 53 -2.67 8.56 4.53
C ALA A 53 -1.20 8.92 4.25
N ILE A 54 -0.30 8.65 5.21
CA ILE A 54 1.15 8.76 5.01
C ILE A 54 1.63 7.77 3.96
N ILE A 55 1.29 6.48 4.10
CA ILE A 55 1.69 5.43 3.16
C ILE A 55 1.21 5.78 1.74
N GLN A 56 -0.05 6.22 1.60
CA GLN A 56 -0.59 6.64 0.31
C GLN A 56 0.25 7.73 -0.34
N ARG A 57 0.61 8.78 0.40
CA ARG A 57 1.40 9.89 -0.14
C ARG A 57 2.82 9.47 -0.48
N LEU A 58 3.45 8.64 0.37
CA LEU A 58 4.77 8.09 0.06
C LEU A 58 4.77 7.26 -1.22
N LEU A 59 3.70 6.51 -1.50
CA LEU A 59 3.52 5.70 -2.71
C LEU A 59 3.04 6.51 -3.94
N ALA A 60 2.25 7.56 -3.72
CA ALA A 60 1.70 8.42 -4.76
C ALA A 60 2.75 9.35 -5.37
N VAL A 61 3.77 9.74 -4.58
CA VAL A 61 4.90 10.51 -5.10
C VAL A 61 5.74 9.61 -6.00
N THR A 62 5.42 9.67 -7.28
CA THR A 62 6.22 9.09 -8.36
C THR A 62 6.19 10.03 -9.54
N GLU A 63 7.33 10.62 -9.88
CA GLU A 63 7.73 11.11 -11.21
C GLU A 63 6.77 12.03 -12.00
N THR A 64 5.58 12.32 -11.48
CA THR A 64 4.54 13.17 -12.07
C THR A 64 4.93 14.63 -12.04
N THR A 65 5.88 14.99 -11.18
CA THR A 65 6.62 16.24 -11.28
C THR A 65 7.99 15.91 -11.88
N PRO A 66 8.26 16.31 -13.14
CA PRO A 66 9.60 16.20 -13.72
C PRO A 66 10.62 16.82 -12.77
N GLY A 67 11.62 16.04 -12.34
CA GLY A 67 12.66 16.49 -11.39
C GLY A 67 12.55 15.95 -9.95
N ASN A 68 11.41 15.36 -9.55
CA ASN A 68 11.24 14.77 -8.21
C ASN A 68 11.47 13.25 -8.21
N HIS A 69 12.63 12.80 -8.69
CA HIS A 69 13.02 11.40 -8.54
C HIS A 69 13.38 11.14 -7.08
N VAL A 70 12.67 10.21 -6.43
CA VAL A 70 13.03 9.78 -5.06
C VAL A 70 14.22 8.83 -5.17
N GLU A 71 15.32 9.20 -4.51
CA GLU A 71 16.53 8.40 -4.45
C GLU A 71 16.24 6.95 -4.04
N LYS A 72 16.97 6.00 -4.62
CA LYS A 72 16.75 4.57 -4.37
C LYS A 72 16.91 4.22 -2.89
N THR A 73 17.90 4.83 -2.23
CA THR A 73 18.17 4.64 -0.79
C THR A 73 17.00 5.11 0.08
N GLN A 74 16.44 6.28 -0.23
CA GLN A 74 15.27 6.83 0.47
C GLN A 74 14.03 5.96 0.27
N ARG A 75 13.77 5.48 -0.96
CA ARG A 75 12.68 4.53 -1.23
C ARG A 75 12.81 3.25 -0.40
N LEU A 76 14.02 2.70 -0.28
CA LEU A 76 14.26 1.51 0.53
C LEU A 76 14.05 1.75 2.03
N GLN A 77 14.38 2.94 2.54
CA GLN A 77 14.11 3.31 3.93
C GLN A 77 12.61 3.44 4.20
N GLU A 78 11.89 4.13 3.32
CA GLU A 78 10.42 4.23 3.39
C GLU A 78 9.77 2.85 3.31
N ASP A 79 10.21 2.00 2.38
CA ASP A 79 9.63 0.67 2.20
C ASP A 79 9.81 -0.19 3.46
N LYS A 80 10.92 -0.05 4.21
CA LYS A 80 11.10 -0.72 5.51
C LYS A 80 10.04 -0.26 6.52
N LEU A 81 9.78 1.04 6.60
CA LEU A 81 8.74 1.59 7.50
C LEU A 81 7.34 1.08 7.11
N ILE A 82 7.05 1.03 5.82
CA ILE A 82 5.77 0.50 5.33
C ILE A 82 5.64 -0.99 5.67
N VAL A 83 6.72 -1.79 5.52
CA VAL A 83 6.70 -3.23 5.92
C VAL A 83 6.38 -3.38 7.40
N GLU A 84 6.96 -2.53 8.26
CA GLU A 84 6.77 -2.58 9.71
C GLU A 84 5.34 -2.23 10.11
N VAL A 85 4.71 -1.24 9.48
CA VAL A 85 3.41 -0.71 9.94
C VAL A 85 2.22 -1.36 9.26
N LEU A 86 2.28 -1.58 7.94
CA LEU A 86 1.14 -1.98 7.12
C LEU A 86 0.42 -3.27 7.61
N PRO A 87 1.12 -4.32 8.11
CA PRO A 87 0.47 -5.53 8.61
C PRO A 87 -0.39 -5.32 9.86
N HIS A 88 -0.13 -4.27 10.64
CA HIS A 88 -0.82 -3.99 11.90
C HIS A 88 -2.04 -3.07 11.73
N LEU A 89 -2.24 -2.53 10.53
CA LEU A 89 -3.37 -1.63 10.25
C LEU A 89 -4.65 -2.43 9.96
N PRO A 90 -5.85 -1.90 10.30
CA PRO A 90 -7.11 -2.53 9.96
C PRO A 90 -7.26 -2.69 8.44
N VAL A 91 -7.61 -3.91 8.03
CA VAL A 91 -7.70 -4.31 6.62
C VAL A 91 -8.61 -3.38 5.81
N ALA A 92 -9.78 -3.05 6.35
CA ALA A 92 -10.72 -2.15 5.69
C ALA A 92 -10.09 -0.78 5.38
N THR A 93 -9.35 -0.21 6.33
CA THR A 93 -8.65 1.07 6.20
C THR A 93 -7.55 0.98 5.14
N VAL A 94 -6.76 -0.10 5.13
CA VAL A 94 -5.70 -0.30 4.12
C VAL A 94 -6.28 -0.47 2.72
N LEU A 95 -7.31 -1.30 2.54
CA LEU A 95 -7.93 -1.53 1.23
C LEU A 95 -8.61 -0.27 0.69
N GLN A 96 -9.25 0.53 1.56
CA GLN A 96 -9.76 1.85 1.18
C GLN A 96 -8.61 2.79 0.80
N GLY A 97 -7.51 2.74 1.55
CA GLY A 97 -6.28 3.46 1.26
C GLY A 97 -5.77 3.19 -0.16
N PHE A 98 -5.56 1.93 -0.50
CA PHE A 98 -5.14 1.57 -1.85
C PHE A 98 -6.19 1.94 -2.91
N SER A 99 -7.48 1.82 -2.60
CA SER A 99 -8.55 2.18 -3.55
C SER A 99 -8.49 3.66 -3.95
N LYS A 100 -8.18 4.55 -3.00
CA LYS A 100 -7.95 5.98 -3.28
C LYS A 100 -6.73 6.22 -4.18
N LEU A 101 -5.65 5.43 -4.06
CA LEU A 101 -4.50 5.52 -4.99
C LEU A 101 -4.91 5.17 -6.41
N VAL A 102 -5.72 4.11 -6.57
CA VAL A 102 -6.26 3.69 -7.87
C VAL A 102 -7.17 4.78 -8.46
N GLU A 103 -8.02 5.41 -7.64
CA GLU A 103 -8.89 6.51 -8.07
C GLU A 103 -8.09 7.74 -8.52
N ARG A 104 -6.99 8.04 -7.84
CA ARG A 104 -6.02 9.07 -8.23
C ARG A 104 -5.13 8.67 -9.41
N ARG A 105 -5.38 7.49 -10.03
CA ARG A 105 -4.63 6.95 -11.17
C ARG A 105 -3.12 6.82 -10.92
N VAL A 106 -2.71 6.57 -9.68
CA VAL A 106 -1.32 6.29 -9.33
C VAL A 106 -0.94 4.93 -9.90
N ASN A 107 -0.23 4.91 -11.03
CA ASN A 107 0.11 3.69 -11.77
C ASN A 107 1.61 3.46 -11.86
N ASN A 108 2.27 3.40 -10.71
CA ASN A 108 3.70 3.13 -10.63
C ASN A 108 3.96 1.70 -10.13
N GLN A 109 5.10 1.13 -10.54
CA GLN A 109 5.48 -0.24 -10.20
C GLN A 109 5.58 -0.47 -8.69
N ARG A 110 5.97 0.56 -7.92
CA ARG A 110 6.10 0.50 -6.47
C ARG A 110 4.74 0.28 -5.80
N THR A 111 3.73 1.06 -6.17
CA THR A 111 2.35 0.97 -5.69
C THR A 111 1.74 -0.39 -6.04
N SER A 112 1.84 -0.82 -7.30
CA SER A 112 1.38 -2.14 -7.72
C SER A 112 2.15 -3.27 -7.04
N GLY A 113 3.42 -3.07 -6.71
CA GLY A 113 4.22 -3.99 -5.89
C GLY A 113 3.64 -4.17 -4.49
N TRP A 114 3.35 -3.06 -3.81
CA TRP A 114 2.78 -3.02 -2.47
C TRP A 114 1.38 -3.62 -2.39
N ILE A 115 0.49 -3.28 -3.34
CA ILE A 115 -0.85 -3.85 -3.40
C ILE A 115 -0.79 -5.38 -3.55
N ARG A 116 0.07 -5.89 -4.43
CA ARG A 116 0.25 -7.35 -4.61
C ARG A 116 0.81 -8.02 -3.38
N ALA A 117 1.85 -7.44 -2.77
CA ALA A 117 2.45 -7.98 -1.56
C ALA A 117 1.45 -8.03 -0.40
N TYR A 118 0.64 -6.97 -0.24
CA TYR A 118 -0.37 -6.90 0.81
C TYR A 118 -1.48 -7.92 0.62
N ILE A 119 -2.09 -7.97 -0.57
CA ILE A 119 -3.22 -8.86 -0.84
C ILE A 119 -2.78 -10.33 -0.87
N PHE A 120 -1.78 -10.66 -1.70
CA PHE A 120 -1.39 -12.06 -1.93
C PHE A 120 -0.46 -12.62 -0.84
N GLY A 121 0.07 -11.77 0.03
CA GLY A 121 0.81 -12.18 1.23
C GLY A 121 -0.08 -12.35 2.46
N ALA A 122 -1.37 -12.00 2.39
CA ALA A 122 -2.26 -12.04 3.54
C ALA A 122 -2.60 -13.48 3.95
N PRO A 123 -2.43 -13.85 5.23
CA PRO A 123 -2.77 -15.20 5.72
C PRO A 123 -4.29 -15.45 5.71
N GLN A 124 -5.10 -14.40 5.75
CA GLN A 124 -6.56 -14.47 5.80
C GLN A 124 -7.22 -14.08 4.46
N LEU A 125 -6.49 -14.21 3.34
CA LEU A 125 -6.96 -13.80 2.02
C LEU A 125 -8.32 -14.41 1.66
N GLU A 126 -8.59 -15.66 2.06
CA GLU A 126 -9.85 -16.36 1.84
C GLU A 126 -11.03 -15.61 2.51
N SER A 127 -10.86 -15.19 3.76
CA SER A 127 -11.86 -14.39 4.48
C SER A 127 -12.05 -13.02 3.83
N TRP A 128 -10.95 -12.39 3.39
CA TRP A 128 -11.01 -11.10 2.71
C TRP A 128 -11.71 -11.20 1.34
N ALA A 129 -11.54 -12.32 0.63
CA ALA A 129 -12.18 -12.58 -0.66
C ALA A 129 -13.70 -12.55 -0.57
N VAL A 130 -14.27 -12.91 0.59
CA VAL A 130 -15.71 -12.82 0.86
C VAL A 130 -16.08 -11.41 1.30
N THR A 131 -15.42 -10.91 2.36
CA THR A 131 -15.81 -9.67 3.06
C THR A 131 -15.51 -8.42 2.25
N HIS A 132 -14.40 -8.40 1.51
CA HIS A 132 -13.88 -7.25 0.79
C HIS A 132 -13.81 -7.48 -0.74
N ARG A 133 -14.63 -8.38 -1.27
CA ARG A 133 -14.62 -8.84 -2.67
C ARG A 133 -14.50 -7.73 -3.72
N ARG A 134 -15.23 -6.61 -3.54
CA ARG A 134 -15.27 -5.50 -4.49
C ARG A 134 -13.94 -4.73 -4.51
N ALA A 135 -13.40 -4.43 -3.33
CA ALA A 135 -12.12 -3.75 -3.19
C ALA A 135 -10.99 -4.62 -3.73
N LEU A 136 -10.95 -5.91 -3.35
CA LEU A 136 -9.94 -6.84 -3.83
C LEU A 136 -9.95 -6.95 -5.36
N ARG A 137 -11.11 -7.12 -6.00
CA ARG A 137 -11.20 -7.17 -7.46
C ARG A 137 -10.60 -5.92 -8.12
N LYS A 138 -10.96 -4.73 -7.64
CA LYS A 138 -10.45 -3.45 -8.17
C LYS A 138 -8.92 -3.38 -8.04
N LEU A 139 -8.41 -3.72 -6.86
CA LEU A 139 -6.98 -3.63 -6.52
C LEU A 139 -6.14 -4.66 -7.25
N THR A 140 -6.61 -5.91 -7.37
CA THR A 140 -5.90 -6.95 -8.13
C THR A 140 -5.86 -6.62 -9.62
N CYS A 141 -6.97 -6.15 -10.20
CA CYS A 141 -7.01 -5.68 -11.58
C CYS A 141 -6.03 -4.54 -11.85
N HIS A 142 -5.94 -3.58 -10.92
CA HIS A 142 -4.98 -2.48 -11.03
C HIS A 142 -3.53 -2.98 -10.92
N ALA A 143 -3.23 -3.81 -9.93
CA ALA A 143 -1.85 -4.17 -9.60
C ALA A 143 -1.24 -5.25 -10.52
N LEU A 144 -2.07 -6.12 -11.12
CA LEU A 144 -1.64 -7.14 -12.08
C LEU A 144 -1.89 -6.73 -13.54
N GLY A 145 -2.84 -5.83 -13.78
CA GLY A 145 -3.43 -5.60 -15.09
C GLY A 145 -4.58 -6.58 -15.38
N ASN A 146 -5.53 -6.12 -16.19
CA ASN A 146 -6.74 -6.90 -16.52
C ASN A 146 -6.43 -8.25 -17.20
N PRO A 147 -5.54 -8.32 -18.22
CA PRO A 147 -5.25 -9.60 -18.89
C PRO A 147 -4.65 -10.66 -17.96
N VAL A 148 -3.72 -10.26 -17.10
CA VAL A 148 -3.09 -11.14 -16.12
C VAL A 148 -4.11 -11.61 -15.09
N THR A 149 -4.94 -10.70 -14.59
CA THR A 149 -5.99 -11.05 -13.60
C THR A 149 -6.94 -12.11 -14.17
N LEU A 150 -7.44 -11.92 -15.38
CA LEU A 150 -8.33 -12.88 -16.04
C LEU A 150 -7.64 -14.23 -16.29
N THR A 151 -6.37 -14.20 -16.71
CA THR A 151 -5.58 -15.42 -16.94
C THR A 151 -5.37 -16.21 -15.64
N CYS A 152 -5.07 -15.53 -14.53
CA CYS A 152 -4.97 -16.15 -13.22
C CYS A 152 -6.30 -16.77 -12.78
N LEU A 153 -7.42 -16.06 -12.92
CA LEU A 153 -8.75 -16.58 -12.57
C LEU A 153 -9.10 -17.83 -13.38
N HIS A 154 -8.85 -17.80 -14.69
CA HIS A 154 -9.08 -18.95 -15.55
C HIS A 154 -8.24 -20.16 -15.15
N LYS A 155 -6.95 -19.93 -14.84
CA LYS A 155 -6.04 -20.99 -14.37
C LYS A 155 -6.48 -21.60 -13.03
N PHE A 156 -6.93 -20.80 -12.07
CA PHE A 156 -7.46 -21.31 -10.80
C PHE A 156 -8.78 -22.08 -10.98
N ALA A 157 -9.62 -21.72 -11.95
CA ALA A 157 -10.88 -22.43 -12.21
C ALA A 157 -10.69 -23.78 -12.92
N GLN A 158 -9.53 -24.02 -13.54
CA GLN A 158 -9.24 -25.24 -14.29
C GLN A 158 -8.65 -26.39 -13.43
N ASP A 159 -8.37 -26.16 -12.14
CA ASP A 159 -7.69 -27.11 -11.24
C ASP A 159 -8.49 -28.42 -10.99
N GLU A 160 -9.77 -28.51 -11.35
CA GLU A 160 -10.56 -29.75 -11.14
C GLU A 160 -10.34 -30.84 -12.21
N LYS A 161 -9.73 -30.52 -13.37
CA LYS A 161 -9.67 -31.48 -14.50
C LYS A 161 -8.30 -31.82 -15.05
N ASN A 162 -7.25 -31.07 -14.70
CA ASN A 162 -5.91 -31.32 -15.25
C ASN A 162 -4.86 -31.46 -14.15
N GLU A 163 -4.25 -32.63 -14.15
CA GLU A 163 -2.98 -32.94 -13.49
C GLU A 163 -1.99 -31.78 -13.66
N LYS A 164 -1.44 -31.30 -12.53
CA LYS A 164 -0.54 -30.15 -12.36
C LYS A 164 0.27 -29.77 -13.61
N ASP A 165 -0.28 -28.91 -14.46
CA ASP A 165 0.46 -28.31 -15.58
C ASP A 165 1.58 -27.41 -15.03
N GLU A 166 2.82 -27.80 -15.29
CA GLU A 166 4.02 -27.09 -14.86
C GLU A 166 4.02 -25.63 -15.33
N LYS A 167 3.47 -25.36 -16.52
CA LYS A 167 3.35 -24.00 -17.07
C LYS A 167 2.35 -23.16 -16.28
N THR A 168 1.23 -23.76 -15.87
CA THR A 168 0.23 -23.10 -15.01
C THR A 168 0.82 -22.79 -13.64
N THR A 169 1.53 -23.73 -13.02
CA THR A 169 2.22 -23.50 -11.76
C THR A 169 3.28 -22.39 -11.87
N ALA A 170 4.08 -22.38 -12.95
CA ALA A 170 5.09 -21.35 -13.20
C ALA A 170 4.46 -19.95 -13.37
N TYR A 171 3.36 -19.85 -14.13
CA TYR A 171 2.63 -18.61 -14.34
C TYR A 171 2.05 -18.06 -13.04
N LEU A 172 1.34 -18.91 -12.28
CA LEU A 172 0.77 -18.53 -10.98
C LEU A 172 1.86 -18.17 -9.98
N ARG A 173 3.01 -18.86 -10.00
CA ARG A 173 4.18 -18.51 -9.17
C ARG A 173 4.74 -17.15 -9.51
N HIS A 174 4.83 -16.80 -10.79
CA HIS A 174 5.33 -15.50 -11.22
C HIS A 174 4.45 -14.33 -10.75
N TYR A 175 3.13 -14.46 -10.84
CA TYR A 175 2.21 -13.34 -10.61
C TYR A 175 1.55 -13.33 -9.23
N VAL A 176 1.35 -14.48 -8.59
CA VAL A 176 0.54 -14.63 -7.37
C VAL A 176 1.31 -15.37 -6.26
N LEU A 177 1.70 -16.63 -6.48
CA LEU A 177 2.16 -17.50 -5.38
C LEU A 177 3.51 -17.08 -4.78
N ARG A 178 4.34 -16.29 -5.48
CA ARG A 178 5.59 -15.76 -4.90
C ARG A 178 5.39 -14.83 -3.70
N TYR A 179 4.18 -14.30 -3.52
CA TYR A 179 3.85 -13.39 -2.43
C TYR A 179 3.38 -14.13 -1.16
N ALA A 180 2.89 -15.36 -1.30
CA ALA A 180 2.37 -16.17 -0.17
C ALA A 180 3.43 -16.52 0.89
N LYS A 181 4.72 -16.36 0.61
CA LYS A 181 5.84 -16.68 1.52
C LYS A 181 6.54 -15.46 2.14
N LYS A 182 6.13 -14.24 1.79
CA LYS A 182 6.97 -13.02 2.02
C LYS A 182 6.47 -12.04 3.07
N MET A 183 5.29 -12.21 3.65
CA MET A 183 4.86 -11.38 4.78
C MET A 183 5.46 -11.96 6.07
N PRO A 184 6.29 -11.22 6.81
CA PRO A 184 6.66 -11.62 8.17
C PRO A 184 5.38 -11.73 9.01
N ARG A 185 5.32 -12.78 9.84
CA ARG A 185 4.26 -13.00 10.83
C ARG A 185 4.36 -11.97 11.94
#